data_AF-A0A183EG86-F1
#
_entry.id   AF-A0A183EG86-F1
#
_cell.length_a   1.000
_cell.length_b   1.000
_cell.length_c   1.000
_cell.angle_alpha   90.00
_cell.angle_beta   90.00
_cell.angle_gamma   90.00
#
_symmetry.space_group_name_H-M   'P 1'
#
loop_
_entity.id
_entity.type
_entity.pdbx_description
1 polymer ?
#
loop_
_entity_poly.entity_id
_entity_poly.type
_entity_poly.pdbx_seq_one_letter_code
_entity_poly.pdbx_strand_id
1 'polypeptide(L)'
;MAASDGRLVSSSMLAWLDALEKDFDKAFVGLDLLLGEIDSDQADIMFESRQKMTSLSGAFAQLVHKAQTIFQRNVRQEVCSLLYSAELSQQDKLSFAHSQLQ
;
A
#
# COMPACT_ATOMS: atom_id res chain seq x y z
N MET A 1 -21.11 -16.09 -1.75
CA MET A 1 -20.19 -15.23 -0.96
C MET A 1 -18.75 -15.60 -1.30
N ALA A 2 -18.19 -15.04 -2.39
CA ALA A 2 -16.80 -15.24 -2.78
C ALA A 2 -16.27 -13.91 -3.32
N ALA A 3 -15.75 -13.07 -2.43
CA ALA A 3 -15.13 -11.78 -2.75
C ALA A 3 -13.90 -11.50 -1.86
N SER A 4 -13.22 -12.57 -1.43
CA SER A 4 -12.11 -12.49 -0.46
C SER A 4 -10.74 -12.69 -1.10
N ASP A 5 -10.67 -13.28 -2.29
CA ASP A 5 -9.42 -13.85 -2.81
C ASP A 5 -8.47 -12.81 -3.42
N GLY A 6 -9.02 -11.69 -3.90
CA GLY A 6 -8.21 -10.58 -4.45
C GLY A 6 -7.46 -9.74 -3.42
N ARG A 7 -7.91 -9.73 -2.14
CA ARG A 7 -7.27 -8.92 -1.08
C ARG A 7 -6.05 -9.61 -0.45
N LEU A 8 -6.05 -10.95 -0.40
CA LEU A 8 -4.98 -11.72 0.25
C LEU A 8 -3.64 -11.63 -0.50
N VAL A 9 -3.66 -11.60 -1.83
CA VAL A 9 -2.45 -11.42 -2.66
C VAL A 9 -1.83 -10.03 -2.46
N SER A 10 -2.65 -8.98 -2.30
CA SER A 10 -2.15 -7.64 -1.95
C SER A 10 -1.58 -7.56 -0.53
N SER A 11 -2.14 -8.31 0.42
CA SER A 11 -1.66 -8.34 1.82
C SER A 11 -0.28 -8.99 1.96
N SER A 12 0.05 -10.01 1.15
CA SER A 12 1.37 -10.66 1.28
C SER A 12 2.53 -9.83 0.71
N MET A 13 2.29 -9.00 -0.31
CA MET A 13 3.36 -8.23 -0.97
C MET A 13 3.71 -6.91 -0.25
N LEU A 14 2.81 -6.41 0.60
CA LEU A 14 3.02 -5.21 1.41
C LEU A 14 2.98 -5.53 2.91
N ALA A 15 3.43 -6.71 3.32
CA ALA A 15 3.46 -7.10 4.73
C ALA A 15 4.21 -6.09 5.65
N TRP A 16 5.16 -5.34 5.09
CA TRP A 16 5.83 -4.24 5.79
C TRP A 16 4.89 -3.08 6.11
N LEU A 17 3.94 -2.78 5.20
CA LEU A 17 2.96 -1.72 5.37
C LEU A 17 1.92 -2.13 6.43
N ASP A 18 1.48 -3.39 6.41
CA ASP A 18 0.60 -3.95 7.45
C ASP A 18 1.24 -3.90 8.85
N ALA A 19 2.56 -4.12 8.94
CA ALA A 19 3.29 -4.00 10.20
C ALA A 19 3.35 -2.55 10.69
N LEU A 20 3.62 -1.60 9.78
CA LEU A 20 3.62 -0.17 10.12
C LEU A 20 2.24 0.33 10.53
N GLU A 21 1.16 -0.11 9.86
CA GLU A 21 -0.21 0.24 10.25
C GLU A 21 -0.51 -0.22 11.68
N LYS A 22 -0.13 -1.46 12.03
CA LYS A 22 -0.30 -1.98 13.39
C LYS A 22 0.50 -1.20 14.44
N ASP A 23 1.75 -0.87 14.13
CA ASP A 23 2.61 -0.10 15.05
C ASP A 23 2.06 1.32 15.23
N PHE A 24 1.57 1.93 14.15
CA PHE A 24 0.92 3.24 14.18
C PHE A 24 -0.36 3.20 15.03
N ASP A 25 -1.27 2.25 14.77
CA ASP A 25 -2.53 2.12 15.51
C ASP A 25 -2.28 1.91 17.01
N LYS A 26 -1.30 1.07 17.35
CA LYS A 26 -0.92 0.82 18.74
C LYS A 26 -0.38 2.08 19.42
N ALA A 27 0.49 2.84 18.74
CA ALA A 27 1.01 4.09 19.26
C ALA A 27 -0.08 5.15 19.38
N PHE A 28 -1.00 5.21 18.42
CA PHE A 28 -2.14 6.13 18.41
C PHE A 28 -3.09 5.89 19.58
N VAL A 29 -3.47 4.62 19.81
CA VAL A 29 -4.29 4.24 20.97
C VAL A 29 -3.56 4.54 22.28
N GLY A 30 -2.27 4.22 22.38
CA GLY A 30 -1.47 4.53 23.56
C GLY A 30 -1.43 6.02 23.86
N LEU A 31 -1.27 6.86 22.83
CA LEU A 31 -1.30 8.31 22.97
C LEU A 31 -2.69 8.83 23.37
N ASP A 32 -3.76 8.26 22.82
CA ASP A 32 -5.14 8.66 23.15
C ASP A 32 -5.49 8.40 24.62
N LEU A 33 -5.00 7.27 25.16
CA LEU A 33 -5.13 6.91 26.56
C LEU A 33 -4.38 7.92 27.46
N LEU A 34 -3.13 8.23 27.13
CA LEU A 34 -2.34 9.22 27.88
C LEU A 34 -2.99 10.61 27.87
N LEU A 35 -3.59 11.02 26.75
CA LEU A 35 -4.34 12.28 26.69
C LEU A 35 -5.62 12.26 27.53
N GLY A 36 -6.21 11.09 27.76
CA GLY A 36 -7.35 10.91 28.64
C GLY A 36 -7.02 11.02 30.13
N GLU A 37 -5.74 10.91 30.50
CA GLU A 37 -5.26 11.06 31.88
C GLU A 37 -4.95 12.51 32.27
N ILE A 38 -4.99 13.45 31.31
CA ILE A 38 -4.74 14.87 31.56
C ILE A 38 -5.89 15.48 32.38
N ASP A 39 -5.54 16.31 33.36
CA ASP A 39 -6.48 16.99 34.22
C ASP A 39 -7.47 17.87 33.45
N SER A 40 -8.71 17.96 33.96
CA SER A 40 -9.82 18.66 33.29
C SER A 40 -9.61 20.18 33.13
N ASP A 41 -8.68 20.78 33.87
CA ASP A 41 -8.30 22.19 33.74
C ASP A 41 -7.40 22.46 32.53
N GLN A 42 -6.87 21.41 31.89
CA GLN A 42 -6.05 21.46 30.67
C GLN A 42 -6.83 21.02 29.42
N ALA A 43 -8.14 21.24 29.39
CA ALA A 43 -9.03 20.81 28.30
C ALA A 43 -8.60 21.34 26.91
N ASP A 44 -8.07 22.56 26.83
CA ASP A 44 -7.58 23.16 25.58
C ASP A 44 -6.38 22.37 25.01
N ILE A 45 -5.45 21.97 25.89
CA ILE A 45 -4.29 21.16 25.51
C ILE A 45 -4.73 19.79 25.01
N MET A 46 -5.68 19.14 25.69
CA MET A 46 -6.26 17.87 25.25
C MET A 46 -6.92 18.01 23.87
N PHE A 47 -7.72 19.06 23.66
CA PHE A 47 -8.41 19.31 22.40
C PHE A 47 -7.43 19.52 21.24
N GLU A 48 -6.44 20.41 21.41
CA GLU A 48 -5.42 20.65 20.39
C GLU A 48 -4.61 19.37 20.10
N SER A 49 -4.28 18.59 21.12
CA SER A 49 -3.55 17.34 20.96
C SER A 49 -4.34 16.32 20.13
N ARG A 50 -5.64 16.14 20.41
CA ARG A 50 -6.52 15.26 19.62
C ARG A 50 -6.71 15.74 18.19
N GLN A 51 -6.74 17.06 17.95
CA GLN A 51 -6.77 17.63 16.60
C GLN A 51 -5.49 17.30 15.82
N LYS A 52 -4.32 17.44 16.44
CA LYS A 52 -3.03 17.06 15.83
C LYS A 52 -2.96 15.56 15.57
N MET A 53 -3.43 14.73 16.50
CA MET A 53 -3.54 13.28 16.30
C MET A 53 -4.40 12.94 15.08
N THR A 54 -5.58 13.54 14.96
CA THR A 54 -6.46 13.35 13.80
C THR A 54 -5.74 13.73 12.50
N SER A 55 -4.98 14.83 12.51
CA SER A 55 -4.20 15.27 11.35
C SER A 55 -3.08 14.28 11.00
N LEU A 56 -2.37 13.74 12.00
CA LEU A 56 -1.35 12.71 11.80
C LEU A 56 -1.93 11.42 11.23
N SER A 57 -3.06 10.95 11.76
CA SER A 57 -3.78 9.78 11.25
C SER A 57 -4.20 9.98 9.79
N GLY A 58 -4.74 11.15 9.46
CA GLY A 58 -5.10 11.50 8.08
C GLY A 58 -3.89 11.50 7.14
N ALA A 59 -2.76 12.07 7.56
CA ALA A 59 -1.53 12.06 6.76
C ALA A 59 -0.98 10.63 6.56
N PHE A 60 -1.01 9.80 7.60
CA PHE A 60 -0.57 8.40 7.52
C PHE A 60 -1.46 7.57 6.60
N ALA A 61 -2.79 7.72 6.69
CA ALA A 61 -3.72 7.04 5.77
C ALA A 61 -3.45 7.41 4.30
N GLN A 62 -3.15 8.68 4.01
CA GLN A 62 -2.75 9.09 2.66
C GLN A 62 -1.43 8.46 2.21
N LEU A 63 -0.44 8.35 3.11
CA LEU A 63 0.83 7.69 2.83
C LEU A 63 0.63 6.22 2.47
N VAL A 64 -0.16 5.49 3.27
CA VAL A 64 -0.56 4.10 3.02
C VAL A 64 -1.15 3.94 1.62
N HIS A 65 -2.16 4.74 1.28
CA HIS A 65 -2.80 4.69 -0.03
C HIS A 65 -1.84 4.98 -1.19
N LYS A 66 -0.92 5.95 -1.02
CA LYS A 66 0.08 6.27 -2.04
C LYS A 66 1.08 5.13 -2.22
N ALA A 67 1.56 4.53 -1.13
CA ALA A 67 2.46 3.39 -1.16
C ALA A 67 1.81 2.19 -1.88
N GLN A 68 0.55 1.86 -1.52
CA GLN A 68 -0.23 0.82 -2.20
C GLN A 68 -0.39 1.11 -3.70
N THR A 69 -0.70 2.36 -4.06
CA THR A 69 -0.88 2.77 -5.47
C THR A 69 0.43 2.63 -6.26
N ILE A 70 1.56 3.08 -5.71
CA ILE A 70 2.87 2.95 -6.34
C ILE A 70 3.20 1.47 -6.54
N PHE A 71 3.01 0.66 -5.51
CA PHE A 71 3.28 -0.78 -5.59
C PHE A 71 2.45 -1.46 -6.68
N GLN A 72 1.14 -1.21 -6.73
CA GLN A 72 0.26 -1.77 -7.77
C GLN A 72 0.65 -1.32 -9.18
N ARG A 73 1.10 -0.06 -9.33
CA ARG A 73 1.58 0.46 -10.63
C ARG A 73 2.88 -0.22 -11.05
N ASN A 74 3.81 -0.42 -10.12
CA ASN A 74 5.08 -1.08 -10.40
C ASN A 74 4.86 -2.53 -10.85
N VAL A 75 4.05 -3.30 -10.11
CA VAL A 75 3.71 -4.69 -10.50
C VAL A 75 3.07 -4.73 -11.88
N ARG A 76 2.13 -3.83 -12.17
CA ARG A 76 1.52 -3.74 -13.51
C ARG A 76 2.57 -3.47 -14.59
N GLN A 77 3.49 -2.56 -14.33
CA GLN A 77 4.54 -2.19 -15.28
C GLN A 77 5.52 -3.34 -15.52
N GLU A 78 5.93 -4.06 -14.46
CA GLU A 78 6.77 -5.26 -14.57
C GLU A 78 6.10 -6.33 -15.42
N VAL A 79 4.81 -6.61 -15.19
CA VAL A 79 4.03 -7.57 -15.99
C VAL A 79 3.94 -7.14 -17.45
N CYS A 80 3.58 -5.87 -17.72
CA CYS A 80 3.52 -5.35 -19.09
C CYS A 80 4.86 -5.46 -19.82
N SER A 81 5.97 -5.16 -19.14
CA SER A 81 7.31 -5.26 -19.72
C SER A 81 7.69 -6.70 -20.07
N LEU A 82 7.34 -7.66 -19.21
CA LEU A 82 7.60 -9.08 -19.45
C LEU A 82 6.76 -9.63 -20.60
N LEU A 83 5.48 -9.26 -20.68
CA LEU A 83 4.60 -9.65 -21.79
C LEU A 83 5.14 -9.16 -23.14
N TYR A 84 5.52 -7.89 -23.21
CA TYR A 84 6.09 -7.32 -24.43
C TYR A 84 7.37 -8.04 -24.88
N SER A 85 8.24 -8.39 -23.93
CA SER A 85 9.47 -9.13 -24.21
C SER A 85 9.19 -10.56 -24.73
N ALA A 86 8.13 -11.20 -24.23
CA ALA A 86 7.69 -12.51 -24.69
C ALA A 86 7.10 -12.44 -26.12
N GLU A 87 6.32 -11.40 -26.43
CA GLU A 87 5.75 -11.16 -27.76
C GLU A 87 6.85 -10.97 -28.82
N LEU A 88 7.87 -10.14 -28.54
CA LEU A 88 9.01 -9.97 -29.43
C LEU A 88 9.74 -11.29 -29.70
N SER A 89 9.98 -12.09 -28.66
CA SER A 89 10.62 -13.40 -28.82
C SER A 89 9.80 -14.38 -29.68
N GLN A 90 8.47 -14.32 -29.59
CA GLN A 90 7.59 -15.11 -30.47
C GLN A 90 7.66 -14.65 -31.92
N GLN A 91 7.69 -13.34 -32.14
CA GLN A 91 7.75 -12.75 -33.47
C GLN A 91 9.07 -13.10 -34.18
N ASP A 92 10.19 -13.07 -33.47
CA ASP A 92 11.50 -13.50 -33.99
C ASP A 92 11.50 -14.97 -34.41
N LYS A 93 10.90 -15.85 -33.59
CA LYS A 93 10.77 -17.28 -33.90
C LYS A 93 9.92 -17.53 -35.15
N LEU A 94 8.83 -16.79 -35.31
CA LEU A 94 7.94 -16.89 -36.48
C LEU A 94 8.64 -16.40 -37.75
N SER A 95 9.35 -15.27 -37.66
CA SER A 95 10.15 -14.73 -38.78
C SER A 95 11.22 -15.73 -39.23
N PHE A 96 11.92 -16.34 -38.27
CA PHE A 96 12.91 -17.37 -38.55
C PHE A 96 12.29 -18.60 -39.23
N ALA A 97 11.16 -19.11 -38.71
CA ALA A 97 10.47 -20.25 -39.29
C ALA A 97 9.99 -19.98 -40.73
N HIS A 98 9.47 -18.77 -41.00
CA HIS A 98 9.07 -18.36 -42.34
C HIS A 98 10.26 -18.31 -43.31
N SER A 99 11.43 -17.83 -42.85
CA SER A 99 12.65 -17.80 -43.67
C SER A 99 13.22 -19.18 -43.99
N GLN A 100 12.92 -20.22 -43.22
CA GLN A 100 13.38 -21.59 -43.49
C GLN A 100 12.47 -22.35 -44.47
N LEU A 101 11.28 -21.81 -44.77
CA LEU A 101 10.31 -22.41 -45.71
C LEU A 101 10.43 -21.87 -47.14
N GLN A 102 11.22 -20.81 -47.37
CA GLN A 102 11.55 -20.27 -48.70
C GLN A 102 12.92 -20.75 -49.16
#